data_AF-A0A6I4V032-F1
#
_entry.id   AF-A0A6I4V032-F1
#
_cell.length_a   1.000
_cell.length_b   1.000
_cell.length_c   1.000
_cell.angle_alpha   90.00
_cell.angle_beta   90.00
_cell.angle_gamma   90.00
#
_symmetry.space_group_name_H-M   'P 1'
#
loop_
_entity.id
_entity.type
_entity.pdbx_description
1 polymer ?
#
loop_
_entity_poly.entity_id
_entity_poly.type
_entity_poly.pdbx_seq_one_letter_code
_entity_poly.pdbx_strand_id
1 'polypeptide(L)'
;MKFCIGAALAAAPVYSQEPPPADPDERQPQIEVPDLVAADGKYGNELKFFVFHKVGTSFADARREIAECSSHLARGKQLKMPAFLAWEDSDRTAEQVEFNGSYGLVGLAFYSILEGPLDRSIRQQVMMRCMLPRGFDRYSVTEPMWKQIHEGDNPSELINLQAAIASGPVPSTPKVTS
;
A
#
# COMPACT_ATOMS: atom_id res chain seq x y z
N MET A 1 -17.02 65.97 27.62
CA MET A 1 -15.60 65.65 27.33
C MET A 1 -15.59 64.38 26.50
N LYS A 2 -15.04 64.45 25.28
CA LYS A 2 -15.17 63.44 24.22
C LYS A 2 -13.75 62.96 23.91
N PHE A 3 -13.41 61.74 24.30
CA PHE A 3 -12.12 61.12 23.99
C PHE A 3 -12.28 60.18 22.80
N CYS A 4 -11.63 60.51 21.70
CA CYS A 4 -11.45 59.62 20.55
C CYS A 4 -10.15 58.83 20.77
N ILE A 5 -10.26 57.50 20.89
CA ILE A 5 -9.10 56.60 20.87
C ILE A 5 -9.01 56.05 19.45
N GLY A 6 -8.00 56.50 18.69
CA GLY A 6 -7.66 55.94 17.38
C GLY A 6 -6.68 54.79 17.56
N ALA A 7 -7.09 53.58 17.17
CA ALA A 7 -6.22 52.42 17.09
C ALA A 7 -5.50 52.41 15.73
N ALA A 8 -4.17 52.55 15.73
CA ALA A 8 -3.35 52.35 14.55
C ALA A 8 -3.11 50.85 14.34
N LEU A 9 -3.63 50.30 13.23
CA LEU A 9 -3.29 48.96 12.75
C LEU A 9 -1.91 49.02 12.10
N ALA A 10 -0.90 48.45 12.75
CA ALA A 10 0.40 48.20 12.14
C ALA A 10 0.27 47.02 11.17
N ALA A 11 0.48 47.27 9.88
CA ALA A 11 0.58 46.21 8.87
C ALA A 11 1.93 45.49 9.04
N ALA A 12 1.88 44.17 9.28
CA ALA A 12 3.08 43.34 9.33
C ALA A 12 3.65 43.15 7.91
N PRO A 13 4.99 43.14 7.74
CA PRO A 13 5.61 42.89 6.46
C PRO A 13 5.33 41.46 5.99
N VAL A 14 4.80 41.33 4.78
CA VAL A 14 4.71 40.08 4.04
C VAL A 14 6.13 39.70 3.62
N TYR A 15 6.76 38.79 4.35
CA TYR A 15 7.98 38.14 3.89
C TYR A 15 7.62 37.26 2.69
N SER A 16 8.15 37.60 1.51
CA SER A 16 8.25 36.68 0.39
C SER A 16 8.99 35.43 0.88
N GLN A 17 8.27 34.32 1.04
CA GLN A 17 8.92 33.03 1.25
C GLN A 17 9.52 32.62 -0.09
N GLU A 18 10.85 32.68 -0.17
CA GLU A 18 11.60 31.93 -1.16
C GLU A 18 11.13 30.47 -1.09
N PRO A 19 10.73 29.84 -2.21
CA PRO A 19 10.29 28.44 -2.19
C PRO A 19 11.39 27.61 -1.51
N PRO A 20 11.03 26.76 -0.53
CA PRO A 20 12.01 25.98 0.19
C PRO A 20 12.86 25.19 -0.81
N PRO A 21 14.19 25.08 -0.58
CA PRO A 21 15.04 24.26 -1.44
C PRO A 21 14.46 22.85 -1.48
N ALA A 22 14.28 22.31 -2.69
CA ALA A 22 13.79 20.95 -2.90
C ALA A 22 14.58 19.98 -2.02
N ASP A 23 13.87 19.25 -1.16
CA ASP A 23 14.47 18.31 -0.22
C ASP A 23 15.22 17.25 -1.06
N PRO A 24 16.49 16.92 -0.77
CA PRO A 24 17.18 15.84 -1.47
C PRO A 24 16.44 14.49 -1.46
N ASP A 25 15.48 14.28 -0.54
CA ASP A 25 14.59 13.09 -0.52
C ASP A 25 13.42 13.16 -1.52
N GLU A 26 13.15 14.32 -2.15
CA GLU A 26 12.17 14.46 -3.25
C GLU A 26 12.71 13.95 -4.58
N ARG A 27 14.04 13.77 -4.69
CA ARG A 27 14.63 13.24 -5.91
C ARG A 27 14.21 11.78 -6.03
N GLN A 28 13.24 11.52 -6.91
CA GLN A 28 12.97 10.16 -7.36
C GLN A 28 14.32 9.54 -7.72
N PRO A 29 14.76 8.45 -7.05
CA PRO A 29 15.87 7.69 -7.56
C PRO A 29 15.56 7.36 -9.02
N GLN A 30 16.59 7.29 -9.89
CA GLN A 30 16.43 6.89 -11.28
C GLN A 30 15.97 5.42 -11.32
N ILE A 31 14.70 5.20 -11.02
CA ILE A 31 14.02 3.92 -11.04
C ILE A 31 13.31 3.89 -12.37
N GLU A 32 13.69 2.94 -13.20
CA GLU A 32 12.95 2.64 -14.41
C GLU A 32 11.58 2.09 -14.03
N VAL A 33 10.56 2.95 -14.08
CA VAL A 33 9.18 2.54 -13.87
C VAL A 33 8.74 1.79 -15.13
N PRO A 34 8.34 0.51 -15.04
CA PRO A 34 7.92 -0.24 -16.20
C PRO A 34 6.62 0.34 -16.76
N ASP A 35 6.45 0.27 -18.08
CA ASP A 35 5.22 0.69 -18.73
C ASP A 35 4.06 -0.21 -18.26
N LEU A 36 3.06 0.39 -17.62
CA LEU A 36 1.93 -0.31 -17.03
C LEU A 36 0.86 -0.70 -18.08
N VAL A 37 1.01 -0.24 -19.33
CA VAL A 37 0.04 -0.52 -20.40
C VAL A 37 0.11 -1.99 -20.82
N ALA A 38 -1.05 -2.65 -20.86
CA ALA A 38 -1.15 -3.99 -21.41
C ALA A 38 -0.99 -3.94 -22.95
N ALA A 39 0.00 -4.65 -23.50
CA ALA A 39 0.24 -4.73 -24.95
C ALA A 39 -1.01 -5.16 -25.75
N ASP A 40 -1.86 -6.01 -25.15
CA ASP A 40 -3.08 -6.54 -25.76
C ASP A 40 -4.37 -5.84 -25.28
N GLY A 41 -4.25 -4.78 -24.47
CA GLY A 41 -5.39 -4.11 -23.82
C GLY A 41 -6.15 -4.96 -22.80
N LYS A 42 -5.69 -6.19 -22.52
CA LYS A 42 -6.25 -7.10 -21.51
C LYS A 42 -5.55 -6.90 -20.18
N TYR A 43 -6.29 -6.40 -19.20
CA TYR A 43 -5.82 -6.26 -17.82
C TYR A 43 -6.11 -7.54 -17.02
N GLY A 44 -5.33 -7.76 -15.96
CA GLY A 44 -5.55 -8.88 -15.05
C GLY A 44 -6.84 -8.72 -14.25
N ASN A 45 -7.13 -9.71 -13.40
CA ASN A 45 -8.21 -9.62 -12.42
C ASN A 45 -8.05 -8.36 -11.54
N GLU A 46 -9.00 -7.44 -11.62
CA GLU A 46 -8.98 -6.14 -10.94
C GLU A 46 -8.90 -6.23 -9.41
N LEU A 47 -9.34 -7.35 -8.83
CA LEU A 47 -9.28 -7.60 -7.39
C LEU A 47 -7.92 -8.15 -6.94
N LYS A 48 -7.08 -8.61 -7.88
CA LYS A 48 -5.80 -9.28 -7.58
C LYS A 48 -4.59 -8.54 -8.14
N PHE A 49 -4.69 -8.00 -9.34
CA PHE A 49 -3.55 -7.39 -10.03
C PHE A 49 -3.82 -5.90 -10.19
N PHE A 50 -3.46 -5.15 -9.16
CA PHE A 50 -3.59 -3.70 -9.14
C PHE A 50 -2.36 -3.05 -8.54
N VAL A 51 -2.14 -1.78 -8.90
CA VAL A 51 -1.15 -0.88 -8.32
C VAL A 51 -1.86 0.29 -7.66
N PHE A 52 -1.21 0.92 -6.68
CA PHE A 52 -1.74 2.10 -5.99
C PHE A 52 -1.21 3.37 -6.62
N HIS A 53 -2.07 4.37 -6.77
CA HIS A 53 -1.69 5.70 -7.22
C HIS A 53 -2.51 6.78 -6.52
N LYS A 54 -1.87 7.92 -6.23
CA LYS A 54 -2.50 9.07 -5.59
C LYS A 54 -2.10 10.35 -6.32
N VAL A 55 -3.09 11.10 -6.78
CA VAL A 55 -2.86 12.34 -7.52
C VAL A 55 -2.22 13.38 -6.59
N GLY A 56 -1.08 13.95 -7.01
CA GLY A 56 -0.42 15.04 -6.29
C GLY A 56 0.36 14.63 -5.04
N THR A 57 0.65 13.34 -4.84
CA THR A 57 1.54 12.90 -3.76
C THR A 57 3.01 13.04 -4.18
N SER A 58 3.86 13.48 -3.25
CA SER A 58 5.32 13.45 -3.47
C SER A 58 5.84 12.00 -3.41
N PHE A 59 7.02 11.76 -4.00
CA PHE A 59 7.69 10.46 -3.89
C PHE A 59 8.01 10.10 -2.44
N ALA A 60 8.51 11.06 -1.66
CA ALA A 60 8.86 10.87 -0.25
C ALA A 60 7.64 10.49 0.59
N ASP A 61 6.51 11.17 0.38
CA ASP A 61 5.27 10.85 1.08
C ASP A 61 4.72 9.48 0.68
N ALA A 62 4.68 9.18 -0.63
CA ALA A 62 4.23 7.88 -1.12
C ALA A 62 5.10 6.74 -0.57
N ARG A 63 6.43 6.92 -0.57
CA ARG A 63 7.39 5.96 -0.02
C ARG A 63 7.18 5.74 1.46
N ARG A 64 7.03 6.81 2.24
CA ARG A 64 6.77 6.74 3.68
C ARG A 64 5.49 5.97 3.96
N GLU A 65 4.41 6.29 3.26
CA GLU A 65 3.10 5.64 3.45
C GLU A 65 3.13 4.15 3.05
N ILE A 66 3.75 3.81 1.92
CA ILE A 66 3.91 2.41 1.48
C ILE A 66 4.79 1.63 2.45
N ALA A 67 5.92 2.20 2.88
CA ALA A 67 6.82 1.56 3.83
C ALA A 67 6.11 1.29 5.16
N GLU A 68 5.36 2.27 5.66
CA GLU A 68 4.57 2.14 6.89
C GLU A 68 3.53 1.02 6.75
N CYS A 69 2.74 1.01 5.68
CA CYS A 69 1.75 -0.05 5.42
C CYS A 69 2.42 -1.42 5.27
N SER A 70 3.58 -1.50 4.62
CA SER A 70 4.34 -2.73 4.46
C SER A 70 4.86 -3.27 5.80
N SER A 71 5.14 -2.41 6.78
CA SER A 71 5.55 -2.83 8.13
C SER A 71 4.47 -3.63 8.87
N HIS A 72 3.20 -3.48 8.47
CA HIS A 72 2.08 -4.25 9.03
C HIS A 72 1.98 -5.65 8.44
N LEU A 73 2.63 -5.92 7.29
CA LEU A 73 2.65 -7.26 6.68
C LEU A 73 3.38 -8.28 7.55
N ALA A 74 4.51 -7.89 8.16
CA ALA A 74 5.29 -8.74 9.04
C ALA A 74 4.53 -9.17 10.30
N ARG A 75 3.55 -8.35 10.73
CA ARG A 75 2.71 -8.59 11.92
C ARG A 75 1.46 -9.44 11.61
N GLY A 76 1.20 -9.74 10.33
CA GLY A 76 -0.03 -10.36 9.84
C GLY A 76 -0.04 -11.89 9.72
N LYS A 77 1.01 -12.60 10.12
CA LYS A 77 1.08 -14.08 10.03
C LYS A 77 0.16 -14.83 11.01
N GLN A 78 -0.73 -14.15 11.74
CA GLN A 78 -1.81 -14.83 12.46
C GLN A 78 -2.99 -15.06 11.51
N LEU A 79 -2.86 -16.13 10.72
CA LEU A 79 -3.94 -16.68 9.89
C LEU A 79 -5.08 -17.14 10.79
N LYS A 80 -6.11 -16.31 10.97
CA LYS A 80 -7.37 -16.78 11.55
C LYS A 80 -8.08 -17.59 10.48
N MET A 81 -7.92 -18.91 10.50
CA MET A 81 -8.71 -19.79 9.63
C MET A 81 -10.20 -19.54 9.89
N PRO A 82 -11.05 -19.42 8.86
CA PRO A 82 -12.48 -19.55 9.06
C PRO A 82 -12.73 -20.98 9.57
N ALA A 83 -12.97 -21.11 10.86
CA ALA A 83 -13.34 -22.39 11.45
C ALA A 83 -14.72 -22.77 10.87
N PHE A 84 -14.75 -23.81 10.03
CA PHE A 84 -16.00 -24.48 9.61
C PHE A 84 -16.54 -25.42 10.70
N LEU A 85 -16.00 -25.35 11.93
CA LEU A 85 -16.47 -26.12 13.06
C LEU A 85 -17.65 -25.41 13.69
N ALA A 86 -18.87 -25.86 13.38
CA ALA A 86 -20.10 -25.45 14.04
C ALA A 86 -20.20 -25.93 15.52
N TRP A 87 -19.08 -26.30 16.14
CA TRP A 87 -19.03 -26.88 17.48
C TRP A 87 -17.84 -26.32 18.24
N GLU A 88 -17.84 -25.00 18.48
CA GLU A 88 -17.08 -24.43 19.59
C GLU A 88 -17.99 -24.41 20.81
N ASP A 89 -17.68 -25.27 21.79
CA ASP A 89 -18.21 -25.18 23.14
C ASP A 89 -17.82 -23.80 23.69
N SER A 90 -18.80 -23.03 24.18
CA SER A 90 -18.65 -21.60 24.53
C SER A 90 -17.63 -21.30 25.64
N ASP A 91 -17.02 -22.34 26.22
CA ASP A 91 -16.07 -22.27 27.34
C ASP A 91 -14.60 -22.34 26.93
N ARG A 92 -14.27 -22.54 25.64
CA ARG A 92 -12.88 -22.38 25.18
C ARG A 92 -12.70 -20.95 24.67
N THR A 93 -12.09 -20.10 25.50
CA THR A 93 -11.48 -18.83 25.07
C THR A 93 -10.82 -19.04 23.72
N ALA A 94 -11.31 -18.36 22.68
CA ALA A 94 -10.92 -18.46 21.29
C ALA A 94 -9.40 -18.68 21.14
N GLU A 95 -9.00 -19.96 21.16
CA GLU A 95 -7.61 -20.34 21.04
C GLU A 95 -7.30 -20.11 19.57
N GLN A 96 -6.51 -19.06 19.31
CA GLN A 96 -6.11 -18.72 17.96
C GLN A 96 -5.42 -19.96 17.38
N VAL A 97 -5.98 -20.52 16.31
CA VAL A 97 -5.38 -21.65 15.60
C VAL A 97 -4.08 -21.14 14.98
N GLU A 98 -2.98 -21.25 15.73
CA GLU A 98 -1.65 -21.01 15.22
C GLU A 98 -1.23 -22.22 14.39
N PHE A 99 -0.80 -21.96 13.15
CA PHE A 99 -0.31 -22.97 12.24
C PHE A 99 1.10 -23.42 12.65
N ASN A 100 1.23 -24.10 13.79
CA ASN A 100 2.54 -24.53 14.34
C ASN A 100 3.06 -25.86 13.77
N GLY A 101 2.58 -26.30 12.60
CA GLY A 101 2.93 -27.62 12.05
C GLY A 101 2.28 -28.80 12.77
N SER A 102 1.30 -28.56 13.66
CA SER A 102 0.53 -29.57 14.40
C SER A 102 -0.23 -30.58 13.52
N TYR A 103 -0.39 -30.30 12.23
CA TYR A 103 -1.05 -31.18 11.26
C TYR A 103 -0.11 -32.23 10.60
N GLY A 104 1.14 -32.33 11.07
CA GLY A 104 2.12 -33.31 10.58
C GLY A 104 2.55 -33.07 9.12
N LEU A 105 3.23 -34.05 8.51
CA LEU A 105 3.75 -33.96 7.13
C LEU A 105 2.66 -33.65 6.09
N VAL A 106 1.44 -34.12 6.33
CA VAL A 106 0.29 -33.89 5.44
C VAL A 106 -0.12 -32.41 5.49
N GLY A 107 -0.21 -31.83 6.69
CA GLY A 107 -0.47 -30.40 6.85
C GLY A 107 0.60 -29.50 6.23
N LEU A 108 1.88 -29.90 6.33
CA LEU A 108 2.98 -29.18 5.67
C LEU A 108 2.89 -29.25 4.14
N ALA A 109 2.47 -30.39 3.58
CA ALA A 109 2.26 -30.55 2.15
C ALA A 109 1.07 -29.73 1.61
N PHE A 110 -0.03 -29.64 2.38
CA PHE A 110 -1.14 -28.76 2.03
C PHE A 110 -0.77 -27.28 2.15
N TYR A 111 0.01 -26.92 3.17
CA TYR A 111 0.48 -25.55 3.36
C TYR A 111 1.39 -25.11 2.20
N SER A 112 2.36 -25.93 1.77
CA SER A 112 3.28 -25.56 0.70
C SER A 112 2.60 -25.34 -0.66
N ILE A 113 1.46 -26.01 -0.92
CA ILE A 113 0.65 -25.78 -2.12
C ILE A 113 -0.13 -24.46 -2.05
N LEU A 114 -0.57 -24.08 -0.85
CA LEU A 114 -1.43 -22.92 -0.62
C LEU A 114 -0.65 -21.64 -0.31
N GLU A 115 0.58 -21.75 0.19
CA GLU A 115 1.36 -20.63 0.73
C GLU A 115 1.54 -19.50 -0.27
N GLY A 116 1.89 -19.79 -1.52
CA GLY A 116 2.13 -18.74 -2.54
C GLY A 116 0.90 -17.87 -2.83
N PRO A 117 -0.23 -18.44 -3.31
CA PRO A 117 -1.44 -17.67 -3.59
C PRO A 117 -2.07 -17.05 -2.34
N LEU A 118 -1.98 -17.73 -1.19
CA LEU A 118 -2.58 -17.27 0.07
C LEU A 118 -1.81 -16.08 0.64
N ASP A 119 -0.48 -16.16 0.74
CA ASP A 119 0.37 -15.07 1.24
C ASP A 119 0.20 -13.81 0.37
N ARG A 120 0.14 -13.98 -0.96
CA ARG A 120 -0.16 -12.89 -1.90
C ARG A 120 -1.49 -12.22 -1.55
N SER A 121 -2.56 -12.99 -1.35
CA SER A 121 -3.88 -12.45 -1.08
C SER A 121 -3.94 -11.69 0.24
N ILE A 122 -3.26 -12.18 1.28
CA ILE A 122 -3.19 -11.55 2.59
C ILE A 122 -2.41 -10.25 2.52
N ARG A 123 -1.24 -10.28 1.85
CA ARG A 123 -0.42 -9.09 1.63
C ARG A 123 -1.21 -7.99 0.94
N GLN A 124 -1.94 -8.34 -0.11
CA GLN A 124 -2.81 -7.39 -0.81
C GLN A 124 -3.94 -6.87 0.06
N GLN A 125 -4.61 -7.71 0.84
CA GLN A 125 -5.69 -7.27 1.74
C GLN A 125 -5.20 -6.30 2.82
N VAL A 126 -4.04 -6.57 3.43
CA VAL A 126 -3.44 -5.69 4.43
C VAL A 126 -3.05 -4.36 3.79
N MET A 127 -2.40 -4.38 2.62
CA MET A 127 -2.06 -3.16 1.89
C MET A 127 -3.31 -2.37 1.51
N MET A 128 -4.37 -3.02 1.01
CA MET A 128 -5.64 -2.35 0.67
C MET A 128 -6.26 -1.67 1.88
N ARG A 129 -6.35 -2.37 3.02
CA ARG A 129 -6.92 -1.80 4.26
C ARG A 129 -6.15 -0.59 4.76
N CYS A 130 -4.84 -0.54 4.52
CA CYS A 130 -3.99 0.57 4.93
C CYS A 130 -3.99 1.74 3.93
N MET A 131 -3.92 1.46 2.63
CA MET A 131 -3.73 2.45 1.57
C MET A 131 -5.04 3.13 1.12
N LEU A 132 -6.15 2.39 1.03
CA LEU A 132 -7.44 2.96 0.59
C LEU A 132 -7.92 4.15 1.44
N PRO A 133 -7.93 4.10 2.79
CA PRO A 133 -8.37 5.25 3.59
C PRO A 133 -7.41 6.45 3.49
N ARG A 134 -6.18 6.26 3.00
CA ARG A 134 -5.20 7.34 2.76
C ARG A 134 -5.40 8.05 1.41
N GLY A 135 -6.42 7.65 0.65
CA GLY A 135 -6.80 8.27 -0.62
C GLY A 135 -6.03 7.74 -1.82
N PHE A 136 -5.43 6.55 -1.74
CA PHE A 136 -4.88 5.89 -2.92
C PHE A 136 -5.97 5.20 -3.71
N ASP A 137 -5.96 5.45 -5.00
CA ASP A 137 -6.76 4.74 -5.98
C ASP A 137 -6.04 3.49 -6.46
N ARG A 138 -6.81 2.51 -6.92
CA ARG A 138 -6.29 1.26 -7.48
C ARG A 138 -6.42 1.27 -8.99
N TYR A 139 -5.37 0.83 -9.66
CA TYR A 139 -5.30 0.75 -11.12
C TYR A 139 -4.94 -0.67 -11.52
N SER A 140 -5.74 -1.27 -12.38
CA SER A 140 -5.53 -2.66 -12.80
C SER A 140 -4.27 -2.80 -13.66
N VAL A 141 -3.57 -3.92 -13.52
CA VAL A 141 -2.36 -4.24 -14.28
C VAL A 141 -2.40 -5.70 -14.73
N THR A 142 -1.54 -6.08 -15.66
CA THR A 142 -1.37 -7.48 -16.04
C THR A 142 -0.67 -8.26 -14.93
N GLU A 143 -0.93 -9.56 -14.81
CA GLU A 143 -0.23 -10.43 -13.86
C GLU A 143 1.31 -10.35 -13.96
N PRO A 144 1.94 -10.46 -15.16
CA PRO A 144 3.40 -10.38 -15.25
C PRO A 144 3.94 -9.03 -14.77
N MET A 145 3.26 -7.93 -15.07
CA MET A 145 3.63 -6.59 -14.58
C MET A 145 3.50 -6.51 -13.06
N TRP A 146 2.39 -7.02 -12.51
CA TRP A 146 2.19 -7.03 -11.07
C TRP A 146 3.30 -7.79 -10.34
N LYS A 147 3.72 -8.95 -10.87
CA LYS A 147 4.82 -9.74 -10.32
C LYS A 147 6.13 -8.96 -10.32
N GLN A 148 6.47 -8.29 -11.43
CA GLN A 148 7.68 -7.47 -11.51
C GLN A 148 7.72 -6.36 -10.44
N ILE A 149 6.55 -5.83 -10.04
CA ILE A 149 6.45 -4.74 -9.06
C ILE A 149 6.45 -5.23 -7.60
N HIS A 150 6.07 -6.49 -7.35
CA HIS A 150 5.80 -7.00 -6.01
C HIS A 150 6.62 -8.24 -5.59
N GLU A 151 7.19 -8.96 -6.56
CA GLU A 151 8.01 -10.15 -6.39
C GLU A 151 9.46 -9.81 -6.73
N GLY A 152 10.32 -9.81 -5.72
CA GLY A 152 11.74 -9.50 -5.84
C GLY A 152 12.46 -9.71 -4.51
N ASP A 153 13.78 -9.87 -4.57
CA ASP A 153 14.59 -10.26 -3.42
C ASP A 153 14.86 -9.10 -2.45
N ASN A 154 14.73 -7.86 -2.91
CA ASN A 154 15.01 -6.67 -2.11
C ASN A 154 13.72 -5.88 -1.78
N PRO A 155 13.20 -6.00 -0.54
CA PRO A 155 11.97 -5.30 -0.12
C PRO A 155 12.05 -3.78 -0.27
N SER A 156 13.23 -3.19 -0.06
CA SER A 156 13.41 -1.74 -0.14
C SER A 156 13.28 -1.21 -1.56
N GLU A 157 13.77 -1.95 -2.55
CA GLU A 157 13.64 -1.61 -3.97
C GLU A 157 12.18 -1.71 -4.42
N LEU A 158 11.47 -2.77 -4.00
CA LEU A 158 10.04 -2.93 -4.30
C LEU A 158 9.20 -1.77 -3.74
N ILE A 159 9.51 -1.32 -2.51
CA ILE A 159 8.85 -0.15 -1.91
C ILE A 159 9.12 1.11 -2.73
N ASN A 160 10.37 1.33 -3.14
CA ASN A 160 10.71 2.50 -3.94
C ASN A 160 10.05 2.48 -5.33
N LEU A 161 9.96 1.30 -5.96
CA LEU A 161 9.28 1.13 -7.24
C LEU A 161 7.77 1.42 -7.11
N GLN A 162 7.13 0.90 -6.07
CA GLN A 162 5.72 1.18 -5.79
C GLN A 162 5.49 2.66 -5.47
N ALA A 163 6.41 3.31 -4.76
CA ALA A 163 6.35 4.75 -4.49
C ALA A 163 6.54 5.60 -5.75
N ALA A 164 7.42 5.18 -6.66
CA ALA A 164 7.62 5.82 -7.95
C ALA A 164 6.34 5.74 -8.81
N ILE A 165 5.71 4.56 -8.86
CA ILE A 165 4.42 4.38 -9.53
C ILE A 165 3.33 5.23 -8.87
N ALA A 166 3.28 5.24 -7.53
CA ALA A 166 2.20 5.88 -6.81
C ALA A 166 2.24 7.42 -6.85
N SER A 167 3.44 7.99 -6.92
CA SER A 167 3.71 9.44 -7.05
C SER A 167 3.83 9.91 -8.50
N GLY A 168 3.92 8.97 -9.44
CA GLY A 168 4.12 9.24 -10.86
C GLY A 168 2.88 9.81 -11.58
N PRO A 169 2.95 9.92 -12.92
CA PRO A 169 1.78 10.26 -13.72
C PRO A 169 0.67 9.24 -13.50
N VAL A 170 -0.59 9.70 -13.63
CA VAL A 170 -1.76 8.82 -13.50
C VAL A 170 -1.63 7.66 -14.48
N PRO A 171 -1.70 6.38 -14.02
CA PRO A 171 -1.67 5.24 -14.90
C PRO A 171 -2.80 5.30 -15.92
N SER A 172 -2.51 5.02 -17.19
CA SER A 172 -3.50 4.94 -18.27
C SER A 172 -4.39 3.68 -18.18
N THR A 173 -4.14 2.82 -17.20
CA THR A 173 -4.87 1.57 -17.00
C THR A 173 -6.22 1.82 -16.31
N PRO A 174 -7.17 0.87 -16.41
CA PRO A 174 -8.49 1.07 -15.81
C PRO A 174 -8.39 1.20 -14.29
N LYS A 175 -9.01 2.26 -13.78
CA LYS A 175 -9.20 2.45 -12.33
C LYS A 175 -10.19 1.42 -11.81
N VAL A 176 -9.80 0.69 -10.77
CA VAL A 176 -10.63 -0.32 -10.11
C VAL A 176 -11.59 0.38 -9.15
N THR A 177 -12.84 0.53 -9.57
CA THR A 177 -13.93 0.99 -8.70
C THR A 177 -14.29 -0.12 -7.72
N SER A 178 -14.18 0.15 -6.42
CA SER A 178 -14.61 -0.77 -5.35
C SER A 178 -16.12 -0.98 -5.35
#